data_AF-A0A935RH22-F1
#
_entry.id   AF-A0A935RH22-F1
#
_cell.length_a   1.000
_cell.length_b   1.000
_cell.length_c   1.000
_cell.angle_alpha   90.00
_cell.angle_beta   90.00
_cell.angle_gamma   90.00
#
_symmetry.space_group_name_H-M   'P 1'
#
loop_
_entity.id
_entity.type
_entity.pdbx_description
1 polymer ?
#
loop_
_entity_poly.entity_id
_entity_poly.type
_entity_poly.pdbx_seq_one_letter_code
_entity_poly.pdbx_strand_id
1 'polypeptide(L)'
;MTAGGPPAPPSFGTPPDQNKPIVFVDGCTGVQLSGLTVDGAGRGNLNYRFQGVAFWNAGGSLANASVIGVSDTPFSGAQHCVGIYAYNNTGGPYTLAVNNVLVNGFQKNGLALMGDGMVIDVDNLTVTGAGPTPVTAQNGIQVAYGASGTLDNCMVSGITYTGPTWTGLWRAAWRRRSRRTTST
;
A
#
# COMPACT_ATOMS: atom_id res chain seq x y z
N MET A 1 -26.61 -22.89 -15.96
CA MET A 1 -26.30 -22.12 -14.74
C MET A 1 -25.09 -21.24 -15.06
N THR A 2 -25.28 -19.95 -15.27
CA THR A 2 -24.16 -19.00 -15.43
C THR A 2 -23.58 -18.77 -14.05
N ALA A 3 -22.30 -19.11 -13.85
CA ALA A 3 -21.60 -18.75 -12.62
C ALA A 3 -21.75 -17.24 -12.42
N GLY A 4 -22.36 -16.82 -11.30
CA GLY A 4 -22.41 -15.42 -10.92
C GLY A 4 -20.98 -14.88 -10.90
N GLY A 5 -20.77 -13.71 -11.50
CA GLY A 5 -19.46 -13.05 -11.46
C GLY A 5 -18.95 -12.94 -10.02
N PRO A 6 -17.62 -12.86 -9.82
CA PRO A 6 -17.05 -12.78 -8.48
C PRO A 6 -17.70 -11.62 -7.70
N PRO A 7 -18.00 -11.81 -6.40
CA PRO A 7 -18.63 -10.80 -5.58
C PRO A 7 -17.83 -9.49 -5.59
N ALA A 8 -18.54 -8.36 -5.49
CA ALA A 8 -17.90 -7.06 -5.38
C ALA A 8 -17.01 -7.00 -4.11
N PRO A 9 -15.90 -6.25 -4.13
CA PRO A 9 -15.07 -6.11 -2.94
C PRO A 9 -15.84 -5.45 -1.80
N PRO A 10 -15.46 -5.71 -0.53
CA PRO A 10 -15.89 -4.90 0.62
C PRO A 10 -15.70 -3.40 0.37
N SER A 11 -16.35 -2.54 1.16
CA SER A 11 -16.15 -1.08 1.10
C SER A 11 -16.01 -0.45 2.49
N PHE A 12 -15.10 0.51 2.67
CA PHE A 12 -14.89 1.22 3.93
C PHE A 12 -14.46 2.69 3.73
N GLY A 13 -14.61 3.52 4.76
CA GLY A 13 -14.21 4.93 4.76
C GLY A 13 -15.35 5.86 5.20
N THR A 14 -15.07 7.16 5.24
CA THR A 14 -16.08 8.18 5.55
C THR A 14 -16.78 8.59 4.25
N PRO A 15 -18.10 8.41 4.10
CA PRO A 15 -18.81 8.86 2.90
C PRO A 15 -18.51 10.34 2.58
N PRO A 16 -18.35 10.70 1.29
CA PRO A 16 -18.60 9.88 0.10
C PRO A 16 -17.42 8.96 -0.30
N ASP A 17 -16.29 9.02 0.40
CA ASP A 17 -15.04 8.34 0.02
C ASP A 17 -15.00 6.89 0.49
N GLN A 18 -15.51 5.98 -0.34
CA GLN A 18 -15.47 4.55 -0.07
C GLN A 18 -14.28 3.88 -0.78
N ASN A 19 -13.34 3.36 0.00
CA ASN A 19 -12.28 2.48 -0.44
C ASN A 19 -12.81 1.06 -0.65
N LYS A 20 -12.25 0.34 -1.62
CA LYS A 20 -12.68 -1.01 -2.02
C LYS A 20 -11.53 -2.01 -1.93
N PRO A 21 -11.26 -2.62 -0.76
CA PRO A 21 -10.14 -3.53 -0.59
C PRO A 21 -10.41 -4.95 -1.09
N ILE A 22 -9.37 -5.67 -1.52
CA ILE A 22 -9.45 -7.12 -1.75
C ILE A 22 -9.39 -7.86 -0.41
N VAL A 23 -8.43 -7.50 0.45
CA VAL A 23 -8.31 -8.00 1.83
C VAL A 23 -8.49 -6.84 2.78
N PHE A 24 -9.40 -6.98 3.75
CA PHE A 24 -9.76 -5.92 4.68
C PHE A 24 -9.61 -6.34 6.14
N VAL A 25 -8.92 -5.50 6.90
CA VAL A 25 -8.77 -5.60 8.36
C VAL A 25 -9.30 -4.31 8.97
N ASP A 26 -10.28 -4.42 9.86
CA ASP A 26 -11.05 -3.30 10.39
C ASP A 26 -11.14 -3.34 11.90
N GLY A 27 -10.83 -2.23 12.57
CA GLY A 27 -11.12 -2.03 13.99
C GLY A 27 -10.43 -2.98 14.96
N CYS A 28 -9.42 -3.75 14.54
CA CYS A 28 -8.79 -4.80 15.33
C CYS A 28 -7.27 -4.76 15.30
N THR A 29 -6.64 -5.39 16.28
CA THR A 29 -5.18 -5.52 16.39
C THR A 29 -4.77 -6.99 16.41
N GLY A 30 -3.50 -7.27 16.08
CA GLY A 30 -2.94 -8.63 16.18
C GLY A 30 -3.34 -9.58 15.05
N VAL A 31 -3.97 -9.08 13.99
CA VAL A 31 -4.26 -9.88 12.79
C VAL A 31 -2.95 -10.20 12.07
N GLN A 32 -2.73 -11.46 11.72
CA GLN A 32 -1.53 -11.91 11.03
C GLN A 32 -1.91 -12.46 9.66
N LEU A 33 -1.49 -11.77 8.60
CA LEU A 33 -1.65 -12.20 7.22
C LEU A 33 -0.30 -12.69 6.71
N SER A 34 -0.20 -13.92 6.24
CA SER A 34 1.04 -14.41 5.65
C SER A 34 0.88 -15.45 4.55
N GLY A 35 1.85 -15.52 3.64
CA GLY A 35 1.90 -16.53 2.58
C GLY A 35 0.87 -16.33 1.47
N LEU A 36 0.45 -15.08 1.21
CA LEU A 36 -0.65 -14.76 0.31
C LEU A 36 -0.17 -14.04 -0.95
N THR A 37 -0.84 -14.32 -2.08
CA THR A 37 -0.85 -13.42 -3.24
C THR A 37 -2.21 -12.75 -3.32
N VAL A 38 -2.21 -11.42 -3.25
CA VAL A 38 -3.40 -10.58 -3.37
C VAL A 38 -3.32 -9.90 -4.74
N ASP A 39 -4.10 -10.39 -5.70
CA ASP A 39 -4.10 -9.92 -7.09
C ASP A 39 -5.37 -9.12 -7.41
N GLY A 40 -5.19 -7.86 -7.77
CA GLY A 40 -6.25 -6.96 -8.21
C GLY A 40 -6.71 -7.19 -9.64
N ALA A 41 -6.02 -8.03 -10.42
CA ALA A 41 -6.33 -8.38 -11.79
C ALA A 41 -6.58 -7.18 -12.72
N GLY A 42 -6.00 -6.02 -12.41
CA GLY A 42 -6.18 -4.81 -13.19
C GLY A 42 -7.59 -4.22 -13.13
N ARG A 43 -8.37 -4.52 -12.09
CA ARG A 43 -9.80 -4.17 -12.00
C ARG A 43 -10.09 -2.79 -11.39
N GLY A 44 -9.12 -1.89 -11.41
CA GLY A 44 -9.27 -0.52 -10.93
C GLY A 44 -10.41 0.25 -11.63
N ASN A 45 -10.61 0.07 -12.94
CA ASN A 45 -11.66 0.78 -13.67
C ASN A 45 -13.07 0.50 -13.15
N LEU A 46 -13.28 -0.67 -12.54
CA LEU A 46 -14.55 -1.10 -11.96
C LEU A 46 -14.69 -0.71 -10.48
N ASN A 47 -13.59 -0.28 -9.86
CA ASN A 47 -13.45 -0.09 -8.43
C ASN A 47 -12.73 1.24 -8.13
N TYR A 48 -13.46 2.35 -8.13
CA TYR A 48 -12.87 3.61 -7.64
C TYR A 48 -12.39 3.43 -6.18
N ARG A 49 -11.16 3.89 -5.89
CA ARG A 49 -10.43 3.71 -4.62
C ARG A 49 -10.15 2.23 -4.28
N PHE A 50 -9.70 1.47 -5.26
CA PHE A 50 -9.41 0.03 -5.14
C PHE A 50 -8.14 -0.27 -4.34
N GLN A 51 -8.21 -1.06 -3.28
CA GLN A 51 -7.06 -1.36 -2.43
C GLN A 51 -6.71 -2.84 -2.50
N GLY A 52 -5.42 -3.19 -2.44
CA GLY A 52 -5.01 -4.59 -2.32
C GLY A 52 -5.30 -5.11 -0.93
N VAL A 53 -4.46 -4.73 0.03
CA VAL A 53 -4.63 -5.02 1.45
C VAL A 53 -4.89 -3.72 2.20
N ALA A 54 -5.98 -3.64 2.94
CA ALA A 54 -6.33 -2.46 3.72
C ALA A 54 -6.46 -2.75 5.21
N PHE A 55 -5.80 -1.91 6.01
CA PHE A 55 -5.95 -1.80 7.46
C PHE A 55 -6.62 -0.46 7.77
N TRP A 56 -7.85 -0.49 8.30
CA TRP A 56 -8.59 0.72 8.69
C TRP A 56 -8.80 0.71 10.19
N ASN A 57 -8.24 1.71 10.89
CA ASN A 57 -8.24 1.74 12.36
C ASN A 57 -7.86 0.38 12.94
N ALA A 58 -6.81 -0.21 12.37
CA ALA A 58 -6.42 -1.58 12.62
C ALA A 58 -4.89 -1.72 12.58
N GLY A 59 -4.41 -2.75 13.29
CA GLY A 59 -2.99 -3.13 13.34
C GLY A 59 -2.81 -4.63 13.21
N GLY A 60 -1.59 -5.07 12.97
CA GLY A 60 -1.29 -6.47 12.69
C GLY A 60 -0.01 -6.63 11.88
N SER A 61 0.07 -7.72 11.12
CA SER A 61 1.19 -8.00 10.22
C SER A 61 0.74 -8.48 8.84
N LEU A 62 1.52 -8.11 7.83
CA LEU A 62 1.52 -8.71 6.50
C LEU A 62 2.93 -9.23 6.20
N ALA A 63 3.08 -10.55 6.04
CA ALA A 63 4.39 -11.16 5.86
C ALA A 63 4.45 -12.17 4.72
N ASN A 64 5.60 -12.30 4.04
CA ASN A 64 5.81 -13.30 2.99
C ASN A 64 4.70 -13.28 1.93
N ALA A 65 4.39 -12.09 1.42
CA ALA A 65 3.21 -11.87 0.59
C ALA A 65 3.53 -11.06 -0.66
N SER A 66 2.65 -11.17 -1.67
CA SER A 66 2.70 -10.34 -2.88
C SER A 66 1.36 -9.63 -3.05
N VAL A 67 1.39 -8.32 -3.30
CA VAL A 67 0.22 -7.51 -3.64
C VAL A 67 0.43 -6.96 -5.05
N ILE A 68 -0.37 -7.46 -6.00
CA ILE A 68 -0.14 -7.21 -7.42
C ILE A 68 -1.41 -6.77 -8.15
N GLY A 69 -1.25 -6.12 -9.30
CA GLY A 69 -2.36 -5.86 -10.23
C GLY A 69 -3.46 -4.93 -9.68
N VAL A 70 -3.14 -4.11 -8.68
CA VAL A 70 -4.08 -3.15 -8.08
C VAL A 70 -4.04 -1.84 -8.88
N SER A 71 -4.52 -1.91 -10.12
CA SER A 71 -4.50 -0.79 -11.07
C SER A 71 -5.68 -0.77 -12.02
N ASP A 72 -5.86 0.33 -12.76
CA ASP A 72 -6.68 0.30 -13.97
C ASP A 72 -6.00 -0.56 -15.04
N THR A 73 -6.80 -1.14 -15.94
CA THR A 73 -6.36 -1.80 -17.16
C THR A 73 -7.20 -1.29 -18.35
N PRO A 74 -6.58 -0.59 -19.32
CA PRO A 74 -5.16 -0.20 -19.36
C PRO A 74 -4.76 0.79 -18.26
N PHE A 75 -3.46 0.83 -17.92
CA PHE A 75 -2.89 1.78 -16.96
C PHE A 75 -3.23 3.22 -17.36
N SER A 76 -3.74 4.01 -16.41
CA SER A 76 -4.35 5.30 -16.70
C SER A 76 -3.67 6.47 -15.96
N GLY A 77 -4.23 7.67 -16.05
CA GLY A 77 -3.83 8.82 -15.21
C GLY A 77 -4.54 8.88 -13.85
N ALA A 78 -5.38 7.89 -13.55
CA ALA A 78 -6.24 7.94 -12.38
C ALA A 78 -5.44 7.99 -11.08
N GLN A 79 -5.87 8.83 -10.14
CA GLN A 79 -5.18 9.10 -8.87
C GLN A 79 -5.71 8.18 -7.76
N HIS A 80 -6.00 6.92 -8.10
CA HIS A 80 -6.51 5.92 -7.18
C HIS A 80 -5.76 4.61 -7.36
N CYS A 81 -6.21 3.60 -6.64
CA CYS A 81 -5.56 2.33 -6.40
C CYS A 81 -4.28 2.37 -5.57
N VAL A 82 -4.28 1.60 -4.47
CA VAL A 82 -3.16 1.45 -3.55
C VAL A 82 -2.90 -0.03 -3.28
N GLY A 83 -1.65 -0.47 -3.38
CA GLY A 83 -1.26 -1.84 -3.02
C GLY A 83 -1.60 -2.15 -1.55
N ILE A 84 -0.90 -1.51 -0.62
CA ILE A 84 -1.18 -1.63 0.82
C ILE A 84 -1.61 -0.28 1.38
N TYR A 85 -2.79 -0.25 1.95
CA TYR A 85 -3.39 0.94 2.55
C TYR A 85 -3.51 0.75 4.06
N ALA A 86 -2.98 1.67 4.84
CA ALA A 86 -3.19 1.72 6.28
C ALA A 86 -3.57 3.15 6.67
N TYR A 87 -4.70 3.31 7.35
CA TYR A 87 -5.13 4.63 7.83
C TYR A 87 -5.72 4.52 9.23
N ASN A 88 -5.27 5.41 10.11
CA ASN A 88 -5.85 5.62 11.43
C ASN A 88 -6.50 7.00 11.53
N ASN A 89 -7.76 7.03 11.95
CA ASN A 89 -8.48 8.28 12.20
C ASN A 89 -9.11 8.35 13.60
N THR A 90 -8.86 7.36 14.46
CA THR A 90 -9.38 7.33 15.83
C THR A 90 -8.36 7.81 16.87
N GLY A 91 -7.15 8.15 16.45
CA GLY A 91 -6.06 8.59 17.33
C GLY A 91 -5.14 7.47 17.84
N GLY A 92 -5.51 6.20 17.64
CA GLY A 92 -4.63 5.05 17.88
C GLY A 92 -4.15 4.88 19.34
N PRO A 93 -3.16 4.01 19.59
CA PRO A 93 -2.18 3.53 18.61
C PRO A 93 -2.60 2.27 17.85
N TYR A 94 -2.21 2.19 16.57
CA TYR A 94 -2.22 0.95 15.78
C TYR A 94 -0.83 0.69 15.22
N THR A 95 -0.36 -0.55 15.32
CA THR A 95 0.94 -0.95 14.77
C THR A 95 0.74 -1.89 13.58
N LEU A 96 1.38 -1.57 12.46
CA LEU A 96 1.40 -2.42 11.27
C LEU A 96 2.84 -2.86 10.96
N ALA A 97 3.09 -4.16 11.02
CA ALA A 97 4.32 -4.77 10.56
C ALA A 97 4.18 -5.27 9.11
N VAL A 98 5.13 -4.93 8.24
CA VAL A 98 5.18 -5.44 6.86
C VAL A 98 6.55 -6.08 6.67
N ASN A 99 6.61 -7.38 6.42
CA ASN A 99 7.89 -8.11 6.34
C ASN A 99 7.98 -9.03 5.11
N ASN A 100 9.04 -8.90 4.31
CA ASN A 100 9.23 -9.74 3.12
C ASN A 100 8.02 -9.70 2.18
N VAL A 101 7.70 -8.49 1.70
CA VAL A 101 6.52 -8.25 0.85
C VAL A 101 6.94 -7.66 -0.49
N LEU A 102 6.27 -8.11 -1.55
CA LEU A 102 6.35 -7.53 -2.89
C LEU A 102 5.08 -6.74 -3.18
N VAL A 103 5.23 -5.51 -3.67
CA VAL A 103 4.15 -4.70 -4.24
C VAL A 103 4.50 -4.31 -5.67
N ASN A 104 3.70 -4.73 -6.65
CA ASN A 104 3.95 -4.46 -8.06
C ASN A 104 2.63 -4.19 -8.81
N GLY A 105 2.67 -3.46 -9.92
CA GLY A 105 1.47 -3.23 -10.75
C GLY A 105 0.36 -2.49 -10.02
N PHE A 106 0.68 -1.35 -9.39
CA PHE A 106 -0.27 -0.46 -8.73
C PHE A 106 -0.45 0.85 -9.52
N GLN A 107 -1.61 1.51 -9.41
CA GLN A 107 -1.91 2.73 -10.18
C GLN A 107 -1.32 4.01 -9.57
N LYS A 108 -1.56 4.29 -8.27
CA LYS A 108 -1.10 5.54 -7.64
C LYS A 108 -0.08 5.36 -6.53
N ASN A 109 -0.38 4.56 -5.50
CA ASN A 109 0.54 4.34 -4.38
C ASN A 109 0.89 2.85 -4.28
N GLY A 110 2.16 2.52 -4.07
CA GLY A 110 2.53 1.17 -3.66
C GLY A 110 2.02 0.94 -2.24
N LEU A 111 2.45 1.80 -1.33
CA LEU A 111 1.96 1.86 0.05
C LEU A 111 1.47 3.27 0.38
N ALA A 112 0.34 3.37 1.08
CA ALA A 112 -0.13 4.60 1.72
C ALA A 112 -0.42 4.31 3.19
N LEU A 113 0.47 4.79 4.07
CA LEU A 113 0.52 4.48 5.51
C LEU A 113 0.36 5.78 6.28
N MET A 114 -0.76 5.94 6.98
CA MET A 114 -1.26 7.28 7.29
C MET A 114 -2.03 7.33 8.60
N GLY A 115 -2.13 8.53 9.16
CA GLY A 115 -2.97 8.82 10.31
C GLY A 115 -2.19 8.90 11.62
N ASP A 116 -2.61 9.80 12.49
CA ASP A 116 -1.98 10.00 13.79
C ASP A 116 -2.08 8.74 14.65
N GLY A 117 -1.03 8.41 15.40
CA GLY A 117 -0.96 7.15 16.18
C GLY A 117 -0.81 5.86 15.34
N MET A 118 -0.70 5.94 14.01
CA MET A 118 -0.28 4.79 13.19
C MET A 118 1.25 4.63 13.28
N VAL A 119 1.69 3.47 13.74
CA VAL A 119 3.11 3.10 13.85
C VAL A 119 3.41 1.98 12.86
N ILE A 120 4.37 2.19 11.96
CA ILE A 120 4.75 1.18 10.98
C ILE A 120 6.11 0.57 11.29
N ASP A 121 6.24 -0.72 11.03
CA ASP A 121 7.51 -1.43 11.01
C ASP A 121 7.63 -2.20 9.70
N VAL A 122 8.30 -1.61 8.73
CA VAL A 122 8.42 -2.18 7.39
C VAL A 122 9.85 -2.66 7.18
N ASP A 123 10.01 -3.95 6.93
CA ASP A 123 11.30 -4.58 6.68
C ASP A 123 11.25 -5.47 5.43
N ASN A 124 12.30 -5.42 4.62
CA ASN A 124 12.43 -6.25 3.42
C ASN A 124 11.22 -6.14 2.46
N LEU A 125 10.87 -4.90 2.11
CA LEU A 125 9.80 -4.58 1.16
C LEU A 125 10.38 -4.27 -0.22
N THR A 126 9.80 -4.84 -1.27
CA THR A 126 10.07 -4.43 -2.66
C THR A 126 8.84 -3.78 -3.28
N VAL A 127 8.99 -2.58 -3.81
CA VAL A 127 7.95 -1.84 -4.54
C VAL A 127 8.44 -1.53 -5.96
N THR A 128 7.69 -1.96 -6.97
CA THR A 128 7.99 -1.67 -8.37
C THR A 128 6.82 -0.96 -9.03
N GLY A 129 7.06 0.28 -9.46
CA GLY A 129 6.11 1.06 -10.25
C GLY A 129 6.11 0.68 -11.73
N ALA A 130 5.34 1.41 -12.53
CA ALA A 130 5.14 1.14 -13.96
C ALA A 130 6.36 1.51 -14.82
N GLY A 131 7.37 2.16 -14.24
CA GLY A 131 8.48 2.76 -14.98
C GLY A 131 8.16 4.19 -15.42
N PRO A 132 8.94 4.77 -16.36
CA PRO A 132 8.69 6.11 -16.89
C PRO A 132 7.29 6.21 -17.49
N THR A 133 6.48 7.15 -16.98
CA THR A 133 5.10 7.34 -17.44
C THR A 133 4.68 8.81 -17.46
N PRO A 134 3.96 9.27 -18.49
CA PRO A 134 3.50 10.66 -18.58
C PRO A 134 2.11 10.88 -17.98
N VAL A 135 1.39 9.82 -17.56
CA VAL A 135 -0.04 9.92 -17.22
C VAL A 135 -0.31 10.05 -15.73
N THR A 136 0.55 9.51 -14.86
CA THR A 136 0.42 9.67 -13.41
C THR A 136 1.78 9.62 -12.73
N ALA A 137 1.99 10.50 -11.76
CA ALA A 137 3.12 10.39 -10.85
C ALA A 137 2.80 9.35 -9.78
N GLN A 138 3.38 8.16 -9.89
CA GLN A 138 3.27 7.15 -8.83
C GLN A 138 4.00 7.60 -7.58
N ASN A 139 3.51 7.17 -6.41
CA ASN A 139 4.27 7.19 -5.17
C ASN A 139 4.65 5.75 -4.85
N GLY A 140 5.92 5.51 -4.52
CA GLY A 140 6.33 4.18 -4.03
C GLY A 140 5.72 3.91 -2.66
N ILE A 141 6.23 4.62 -1.65
CA ILE A 141 5.78 4.53 -0.26
C ILE A 141 5.42 5.94 0.21
N GLN A 142 4.21 6.13 0.70
CA GLN A 142 3.75 7.35 1.34
C GLN A 142 3.53 7.10 2.83
N VAL A 143 4.29 7.79 3.69
CA VAL A 143 4.05 7.87 5.14
C VAL A 143 3.63 9.30 5.45
N ALA A 144 2.41 9.51 5.95
CA ALA A 144 1.85 10.87 6.07
C ALA A 144 0.83 11.00 7.22
N TYR A 145 0.35 12.23 7.43
CA TYR A 145 -0.76 12.55 8.34
C TYR A 145 -0.57 12.06 9.78
N GLY A 146 0.65 12.14 10.32
CA GLY A 146 0.95 11.76 11.70
C GLY A 146 1.43 10.31 11.88
N ALA A 147 1.43 9.50 10.82
CA ALA A 147 2.05 8.18 10.88
C ALA A 147 3.56 8.28 11.09
N SER A 148 4.12 7.33 11.85
CA SER A 148 5.55 7.25 12.16
C SER A 148 6.04 5.81 12.10
N GLY A 149 7.35 5.58 12.10
CA GLY A 149 7.89 4.21 12.10
C GLY A 149 9.22 4.03 11.38
N THR A 150 9.49 2.79 11.00
CA THR A 150 10.73 2.32 10.35
C THR A 150 10.47 1.78 8.95
N LEU A 151 11.44 2.01 8.07
CA LEU A 151 11.53 1.45 6.72
C LEU A 151 12.94 0.92 6.52
N ASP A 152 13.13 -0.38 6.76
CA ASP A 152 14.42 -1.05 6.69
C ASP A 152 14.46 -2.03 5.51
N ASN A 153 15.62 -2.14 4.87
CA ASN A 153 15.85 -3.06 3.74
C ASN A 153 14.81 -2.96 2.61
N CYS A 154 14.25 -1.76 2.40
CA CYS A 154 13.23 -1.51 1.40
C CYS A 154 13.85 -1.09 0.06
N MET A 155 13.32 -1.63 -1.04
CA MET A 155 13.69 -1.25 -2.40
C MET A 155 12.48 -0.68 -3.14
N VAL A 156 12.61 0.53 -3.68
CA VAL A 156 11.58 1.19 -4.49
C VAL A 156 12.16 1.53 -5.86
N SER A 157 11.50 1.09 -6.93
CA SER A 157 11.94 1.31 -8.32
C SER A 157 10.75 1.62 -9.24
N GLY A 158 11.04 2.13 -10.44
CA GLY A 158 10.01 2.37 -11.45
C GLY A 158 9.05 3.54 -11.15
N ILE A 159 9.46 4.50 -10.31
CA ILE A 159 8.66 5.66 -9.91
C ILE A 159 9.16 6.92 -10.64
N THR A 160 8.92 6.98 -11.95
CA THR A 160 9.38 8.10 -12.78
C THR A 160 8.21 8.70 -13.54
N TYR A 161 7.92 9.98 -13.25
CA TYR A 161 6.95 10.75 -14.01
C TYR A 161 7.66 11.52 -15.14
N THR A 162 7.16 11.39 -16.36
CA THR A 162 7.71 12.03 -17.57
C THR A 162 6.71 13.00 -18.22
N GLY A 163 5.64 13.36 -17.51
CA GLY A 163 4.64 14.26 -18.04
C GLY A 163 5.16 15.71 -18.20
N PRO A 164 4.50 16.52 -19.04
CA PRO A 164 5.02 17.80 -19.51
C PRO A 164 5.12 18.90 -18.44
N THR A 165 4.54 18.70 -17.26
CA THR A 165 4.35 19.75 -16.24
C THR A 165 5.22 19.59 -14.99
N TRP A 166 5.80 18.41 -14.74
CA TRP A 166 6.61 18.13 -13.54
C TRP A 166 7.67 17.06 -13.84
N THR A 167 8.93 17.28 -13.46
CA THR A 167 9.92 16.21 -13.34
C THR A 167 10.02 15.81 -11.87
N GLY A 168 9.64 14.58 -11.54
CA GLY A 168 9.69 14.05 -10.18
C GLY A 168 10.36 12.68 -10.17
N LEU A 169 11.47 12.56 -9.45
CA LEU A 169 12.12 11.29 -9.12
C LEU A 169 12.11 11.14 -7.60
N TRP A 170 11.45 10.11 -7.08
CA TRP A 170 11.58 9.75 -5.67
C TRP A 170 12.84 8.92 -5.46
N ARG A 171 13.75 9.38 -4.59
CA ARG A 171 14.77 8.53 -3.94
C ARG A 171 14.44 8.48 -2.45
N ALA A 172 14.07 7.31 -1.94
CA ALA A 172 14.03 7.10 -0.50
C ALA A 172 15.48 6.92 0.00
N ALA A 173 15.98 7.87 0.80
CA ALA A 173 17.17 7.68 1.61
C ALA A 173 16.73 7.65 3.07
N TRP A 174 16.74 6.47 3.70
CA TRP A 174 16.55 6.36 5.14
C TRP A 174 17.79 5.75 5.79
N ARG A 175 18.14 6.28 6.96
CA ARG A 175 19.39 6.03 7.66
C ARG A 175 19.28 4.72 8.42
N ARG A 176 20.07 3.70 8.03
CA ARG A 176 20.30 2.48 8.82
C ARG A 176 20.57 2.87 10.28
N ARG A 177 19.69 2.49 11.21
CA ARG A 177 20.06 2.40 12.62
C ARG A 177 20.67 1.02 12.80
N SER A 178 22.00 0.92 12.78
CA SER A 178 22.67 -0.33 13.11
C SER A 178 22.25 -0.74 14.52
N ARG A 179 21.66 -1.93 14.63
CA ARG A 179 21.36 -2.56 15.91
C ARG A 179 22.69 -2.87 16.57
N ARG A 180 23.09 -2.07 17.56
CA ARG A 180 24.27 -2.35 18.38
C ARG A 180 23.90 -3.53 19.27
N THR A 181 24.24 -4.74 18.87
CA THR A 181 24.25 -5.90 19.76
C THR A 181 25.34 -5.67 20.80
N THR A 182 24.95 -5.27 22.00
CA THR A 182 25.78 -5.45 23.19
C THR A 182 25.60 -6.89 23.64
N SER A 183 26.54 -7.75 23.27
CA SER A 183 26.76 -9.02 23.96
C SER A 183 27.44 -8.73 25.29
N THR A 184 26.77 -9.10 26.39
CA THR A 184 27.41 -9.33 27.71
C THR A 184 28.09 -10.68 27.70
#